data_AF-A0A7S0EVS5-F1
#
_entry.id   AF-A0A7S0EVS5-F1
#
_cell.length_a   1.000
_cell.length_b   1.000
_cell.length_c   1.000
_cell.angle_alpha   90.00
_cell.angle_beta   90.00
_cell.angle_gamma   90.00
#
_symmetry.space_group_name_H-M   'P 1'
#
loop_
_entity.id
_entity.type
_entity.pdbx_description
1 polymer ?
#
loop_
_entity_poly.entity_id
_entity_poly.type
_entity_poly.pdbx_seq_one_letter_code
_entity_poly.pdbx_strand_id
1 'polypeptide(L)'
;GGGGGGDRSDDGDDDSLTWNQVLAKYGKSQSDVPQDLLKAIQDGKVGVQSLIEFFKLNDNGILRPLLALTPIRDRLLADSTFMNKAGIDMVVGGIAQFLAEFQQRQERFQKELDFVVAGVVTVLLANFAAVYSTAPTLIPKVSQSTASAIGKWFSSCPDNAFQMVLKGQTPPALAQRVGALFKPMPQLFM
;
A
#
# COMPACT_ATOMS: atom_id res chain seq x y z
N GLY A 1 -26.57 25.43 -40.99
CA GLY A 1 -25.32 24.74 -40.67
C GLY A 1 -24.62 25.51 -39.59
N GLY A 2 -23.97 24.94 -38.59
CA GLY A 2 -23.72 23.54 -38.24
C GLY A 2 -23.14 23.57 -36.83
N GLY A 3 -23.57 22.65 -35.98
CA GLY A 3 -23.14 22.56 -34.59
C GLY A 3 -21.70 22.08 -34.50
N GLY A 4 -20.93 22.68 -33.59
CA GLY A 4 -19.66 22.16 -33.11
C GLY A 4 -19.90 21.53 -31.74
N GLY A 5 -19.94 20.20 -31.71
CA GLY A 5 -20.05 19.42 -30.48
C GLY A 5 -18.78 19.60 -29.64
N GLY A 6 -18.95 19.98 -28.39
CA GLY A 6 -17.90 19.93 -27.40
C GLY A 6 -17.64 18.48 -27.01
N ASP A 7 -16.39 18.04 -27.17
CA ASP A 7 -15.82 16.87 -26.51
C ASP A 7 -16.11 16.96 -25.01
N ARG A 8 -17.06 16.15 -24.57
CA ARG A 8 -17.18 15.79 -23.16
C ARG A 8 -16.25 14.61 -22.95
N SER A 9 -15.13 14.87 -22.30
CA SER A 9 -14.33 13.84 -21.64
C SER A 9 -15.27 13.02 -20.75
N ASP A 10 -15.56 11.81 -21.18
CA ASP A 10 -16.35 10.80 -20.47
C ASP A 10 -15.48 10.19 -19.37
N ASP A 11 -15.24 10.96 -18.30
CA ASP A 11 -14.79 10.44 -16.99
C ASP A 11 -16.04 10.11 -16.15
N GLY A 12 -16.92 9.28 -16.72
CA GLY A 12 -18.21 8.90 -16.16
C GLY A 12 -18.18 7.56 -15.43
N ASP A 13 -18.45 7.61 -14.13
CA ASP A 13 -19.20 6.59 -13.38
C ASP A 13 -18.67 5.14 -13.32
N ASP A 14 -17.35 4.91 -13.33
CA ASP A 14 -16.78 3.56 -13.12
C ASP A 14 -17.11 3.00 -11.70
N ASP A 15 -17.41 3.88 -10.74
CA ASP A 15 -17.78 3.53 -9.36
C ASP A 15 -19.14 2.80 -9.25
N SER A 16 -19.98 2.89 -10.29
CA SER A 16 -21.31 2.27 -10.34
C SER A 16 -21.33 0.92 -11.07
N LEU A 17 -20.24 0.56 -11.73
CA LEU A 17 -20.17 -0.68 -12.51
C LEU A 17 -20.03 -1.89 -11.59
N THR A 18 -20.80 -2.93 -11.89
CA THR A 18 -20.60 -4.24 -11.28
C THR A 18 -19.31 -4.88 -11.80
N TRP A 19 -18.69 -5.75 -11.00
CA TRP A 19 -17.48 -6.48 -11.39
C TRP A 19 -17.64 -7.24 -12.72
N ASN A 20 -18.84 -7.75 -13.02
CA ASN A 20 -19.16 -8.38 -14.31
C ASN A 20 -19.11 -7.41 -15.50
N GLN A 21 -19.60 -6.18 -15.32
CA GLN A 21 -19.56 -5.16 -16.36
C GLN A 21 -18.13 -4.68 -16.62
N VAL A 22 -17.30 -4.57 -15.58
CA VAL A 22 -15.87 -4.27 -15.74
C VAL A 22 -15.16 -5.39 -16.50
N LEU A 23 -15.40 -6.67 -16.17
CA LEU A 23 -14.84 -7.79 -16.94
C LEU A 23 -15.21 -7.70 -18.43
N ALA A 24 -16.48 -7.44 -18.74
CA ALA A 24 -16.95 -7.27 -20.10
C ALA A 24 -16.29 -6.06 -20.81
N LYS A 25 -16.15 -4.92 -20.11
CA LYS A 25 -15.50 -3.70 -20.62
C LYS A 25 -14.05 -3.94 -21.04
N TYR A 26 -13.32 -4.76 -20.28
CA TYR A 26 -11.92 -5.12 -20.57
C TYR A 26 -11.78 -6.38 -21.43
N GLY A 27 -12.88 -6.99 -21.88
CA GLY A 27 -12.88 -8.23 -22.66
C GLY A 27 -12.20 -9.40 -21.92
N LYS A 28 -12.30 -9.42 -20.58
CA LYS A 28 -11.68 -10.43 -19.72
C LYS A 28 -12.71 -11.36 -19.13
N SER A 29 -12.29 -12.59 -18.86
CA SER A 29 -13.07 -13.59 -18.17
C SER A 29 -12.67 -13.67 -16.69
N GLN A 30 -13.50 -14.32 -15.87
CA GLN A 30 -13.18 -14.56 -14.45
C GLN A 30 -11.86 -15.35 -14.26
N SER A 31 -11.44 -16.13 -15.26
CA SER A 31 -10.17 -16.85 -15.27
C SER A 31 -8.94 -15.96 -15.43
N ASP A 32 -9.11 -14.74 -15.95
CA ASP A 32 -8.01 -13.80 -16.21
C ASP A 32 -7.68 -12.96 -14.97
N VAL A 33 -8.46 -13.11 -13.90
CA VAL A 33 -8.33 -12.38 -12.64
C VAL A 33 -7.88 -13.35 -11.54
N PRO A 34 -6.97 -12.93 -10.66
CA PRO A 34 -6.64 -13.73 -9.49
C PRO A 34 -7.87 -14.04 -8.65
N GLN A 35 -8.07 -15.33 -8.32
CA GLN A 35 -9.29 -15.81 -7.65
C GLN A 35 -9.49 -15.19 -6.26
N ASP A 36 -8.41 -14.85 -5.57
CA ASP A 36 -8.41 -14.17 -4.28
C ASP A 36 -8.93 -12.74 -4.38
N LEU A 37 -8.53 -11.99 -5.41
CA LEU A 37 -9.07 -10.66 -5.70
C LEU A 37 -10.55 -10.73 -6.07
N LEU A 38 -10.93 -11.67 -6.95
CA LEU A 38 -12.32 -11.83 -7.37
C LEU A 38 -13.23 -12.19 -6.19
N LYS A 39 -12.79 -13.10 -5.31
CA LYS A 39 -13.51 -13.43 -4.07
C LYS A 39 -13.63 -12.24 -3.13
N ALA A 40 -12.56 -11.46 -2.97
CA ALA A 40 -12.59 -10.27 -2.11
C ALA A 40 -13.60 -9.21 -2.61
N ILE A 41 -13.76 -9.08 -3.93
CA ILE A 41 -14.76 -8.20 -4.55
C ILE A 41 -16.17 -8.77 -4.37
N GLN A 42 -16.37 -10.08 -4.58
CA GLN A 42 -17.67 -10.73 -4.37
C GLN A 42 -18.14 -10.67 -2.91
N ASP A 43 -17.21 -10.78 -1.96
CA ASP A 43 -17.45 -10.63 -0.52
C ASP A 43 -17.68 -9.17 -0.09
N GLY A 44 -17.57 -8.20 -1.01
CA GLY A 44 -17.70 -6.77 -0.73
C GLY A 44 -16.56 -6.18 0.13
N LYS A 45 -15.45 -6.90 0.28
CA LYS A 45 -14.28 -6.44 1.04
C LYS A 45 -13.42 -5.45 0.26
N VAL A 46 -13.46 -5.53 -1.07
CA VAL A 46 -12.67 -4.72 -1.99
C VAL A 46 -13.61 -4.17 -3.07
N GLY A 47 -13.44 -2.90 -3.42
CA GLY A 47 -14.26 -2.24 -4.44
C GLY A 47 -13.95 -2.71 -5.86
N VAL A 48 -14.88 -2.44 -6.79
CA VAL A 48 -14.70 -2.75 -8.21
C VAL A 48 -13.54 -1.96 -8.83
N GLN A 49 -13.19 -0.81 -8.25
CA GLN A 49 -12.03 0.00 -8.64
C GLN A 49 -10.70 -0.78 -8.65
N SER A 50 -10.51 -1.69 -7.69
CA SER A 50 -9.29 -2.50 -7.63
C SER A 50 -9.15 -3.45 -8.83
N LEU A 51 -10.25 -3.81 -9.48
CA LEU A 51 -10.25 -4.63 -10.70
C LEU A 51 -9.79 -3.81 -11.92
N ILE A 52 -10.25 -2.57 -12.01
CA ILE A 52 -9.85 -1.61 -13.04
C ILE A 52 -8.35 -1.31 -12.91
N GLU A 53 -7.90 -1.06 -11.67
CA GLU A 53 -6.49 -0.80 -11.37
C GLU A 53 -5.62 -2.02 -11.66
N PHE A 54 -6.10 -3.23 -11.35
CA PHE A 54 -5.43 -4.48 -11.72
C PHE A 54 -5.22 -4.59 -13.24
N PHE A 55 -6.24 -4.30 -14.05
CA PHE A 55 -6.08 -4.36 -15.50
C PHE A 55 -5.13 -3.30 -16.04
N LYS A 56 -5.20 -2.06 -15.52
CA LYS A 56 -4.26 -0.99 -15.87
C LYS A 56 -2.81 -1.38 -15.55
N LEU A 57 -2.57 -1.99 -14.39
CA LEU A 57 -1.24 -2.41 -13.97
C LEU A 57 -0.76 -3.66 -14.73
N ASN A 58 -1.68 -4.57 -15.10
CA ASN A 58 -1.35 -5.80 -15.81
C ASN A 58 -1.00 -5.57 -17.29
N ASP A 59 -1.46 -4.45 -17.86
CA ASP A 59 -1.06 -4.00 -19.19
C ASP A 59 0.42 -3.53 -19.22
N ASN A 60 0.92 -3.04 -18.08
CA ASN A 60 2.33 -2.69 -17.92
C ASN A 60 3.20 -3.96 -17.83
N GLY A 61 3.93 -4.26 -18.90
CA GLY A 61 4.79 -5.46 -18.99
C GLY A 61 5.83 -5.61 -17.88
N ILE A 62 6.24 -4.50 -17.24
CA ILE A 62 7.20 -4.50 -16.12
C ILE A 62 6.52 -4.87 -14.79
N LEU A 63 5.28 -4.42 -14.57
CA LEU A 63 4.55 -4.65 -13.32
C LEU A 63 3.79 -5.99 -13.32
N ARG A 64 3.46 -6.52 -14.50
CA ARG A 64 2.82 -7.83 -14.67
C ARG A 64 3.45 -8.97 -13.86
N PRO A 65 4.78 -9.22 -13.87
CA PRO A 65 5.38 -10.24 -13.03
C PRO A 65 5.27 -9.95 -11.53
N LEU A 66 5.22 -8.68 -11.13
CA LEU A 66 5.03 -8.28 -9.73
C LEU A 66 3.59 -8.52 -9.25
N LEU A 67 2.61 -8.36 -10.14
CA LEU A 67 1.20 -8.67 -9.85
C LEU A 67 0.95 -10.18 -9.65
N ALA A 68 1.83 -11.04 -10.17
CA ALA A 68 1.75 -12.49 -9.90
C ALA A 68 2.10 -12.82 -8.43
N LEU A 69 2.84 -11.94 -7.75
CA LEU A 69 3.17 -12.09 -6.34
C LEU A 69 2.07 -11.43 -5.49
N THR A 70 1.21 -12.24 -4.87
CA THR A 70 0.14 -11.80 -3.96
C THR A 70 0.55 -10.68 -2.99
N PRO A 71 1.68 -10.77 -2.24
CA PRO A 71 2.03 -9.72 -1.28
C PRO A 71 2.34 -8.36 -1.93
N ILE A 72 2.95 -8.36 -3.11
CA ILE A 72 3.27 -7.11 -3.83
C ILE A 72 2.02 -6.58 -4.51
N ARG A 73 1.22 -7.47 -5.12
CA ARG A 73 -0.06 -7.14 -5.75
C ARG A 73 -1.01 -6.45 -4.77
N ASP A 74 -1.17 -6.97 -3.56
CA ASP A 74 -2.09 -6.40 -2.56
C ASP A 74 -1.65 -5.01 -2.08
N ARG A 75 -0.36 -4.70 -2.13
CA ARG A 75 0.19 -3.35 -1.84
C ARG A 75 0.04 -2.43 -3.05
N LEU A 76 0.35 -2.94 -4.24
CA LEU A 76 0.32 -2.19 -5.49
C LEU A 76 -1.10 -1.81 -5.92
N LEU A 77 -2.07 -2.67 -5.66
CA LEU A 77 -3.49 -2.38 -5.86
C LEU A 77 -4.08 -1.47 -4.77
N ALA A 78 -3.39 -1.30 -3.63
CA ALA A 78 -3.82 -0.40 -2.55
C ALA A 78 -3.23 1.00 -2.72
N ASP A 79 -2.07 1.07 -3.35
CA ASP A 79 -1.37 2.30 -3.68
C ASP A 79 -0.69 2.12 -5.04
N SER A 80 -1.32 2.65 -6.11
CA SER A 80 -0.73 2.67 -7.46
C SER A 80 0.56 3.49 -7.53
N THR A 81 0.82 4.37 -6.57
CA THR A 81 2.06 5.15 -6.48
C THR A 81 3.16 4.42 -5.70
N PHE A 82 2.89 3.24 -5.14
CA PHE A 82 3.84 2.46 -4.33
C PHE A 82 5.17 2.22 -5.05
N MET A 83 5.13 1.74 -6.30
CA MET A 83 6.35 1.44 -7.07
C MET A 83 7.13 2.70 -7.41
N ASN A 84 6.44 3.82 -7.64
CA ASN A 84 7.08 5.11 -7.88
C ASN A 84 7.79 5.59 -6.62
N LYS A 85 7.15 5.50 -5.45
CA LYS A 85 7.76 5.83 -4.16
C LYS A 85 8.97 4.96 -3.87
N ALA A 86 8.81 3.63 -3.99
CA ALA A 86 9.90 2.68 -3.77
C ALA A 86 11.07 2.93 -4.73
N GLY A 87 10.78 3.20 -6.01
CA GLY A 87 11.79 3.53 -7.00
C GLY A 87 12.56 4.81 -6.66
N ILE A 88 11.85 5.88 -6.29
CA ILE A 88 12.46 7.16 -5.91
C ILE A 88 13.36 6.98 -4.68
N ASP A 89 12.88 6.33 -3.63
CA ASP A 89 13.66 6.14 -2.39
C ASP A 89 14.89 5.24 -2.59
N MET A 90 14.77 4.20 -3.43
CA MET A 90 15.92 3.38 -3.80
C MET A 90 16.95 4.17 -4.60
N VAL A 91 16.53 4.98 -5.57
CA VAL A 91 17.45 5.81 -6.37
C VAL A 91 18.14 6.85 -5.51
N VAL A 92 17.37 7.61 -4.71
CA VAL A 92 17.92 8.67 -3.85
C VAL A 92 18.85 8.09 -2.79
N GLY A 93 18.43 7.03 -2.09
CA GLY A 93 19.26 6.39 -1.08
C GLY A 93 20.49 5.68 -1.65
N GLY A 94 20.34 5.04 -2.82
CA GLY A 94 21.46 4.42 -3.51
C GLY A 94 22.52 5.43 -3.94
N ILE A 95 22.11 6.56 -4.53
CA ILE A 95 23.02 7.65 -4.91
C ILE A 95 23.70 8.24 -3.66
N ALA A 96 22.94 8.50 -2.60
CA ALA A 96 23.49 9.04 -1.36
C ALA A 96 24.55 8.10 -0.74
N GLN A 97 24.25 6.80 -0.67
CA GLN A 97 25.20 5.81 -0.13
C GLN A 97 26.43 5.66 -1.03
N PHE A 98 26.24 5.65 -2.34
CA PHE A 98 27.35 5.58 -3.29
C PHE A 98 28.28 6.79 -3.16
N LEU A 99 27.72 8.00 -3.06
CA LEU A 99 28.51 9.23 -2.87
C LEU A 99 29.22 9.25 -1.52
N ALA A 100 28.59 8.78 -0.44
CA ALA A 100 29.20 8.69 0.88
C ALA A 100 30.42 7.75 0.86
N GLU A 101 30.27 6.54 0.29
CA GLU A 101 31.37 5.57 0.18
C GLU A 101 32.47 6.05 -0.76
N PHE A 102 32.10 6.71 -1.87
CA PHE A 102 33.06 7.28 -2.81
C PHE A 102 33.91 8.38 -2.16
N GLN A 103 33.29 9.28 -1.40
CA GLN A 103 34.01 10.35 -0.69
C GLN A 103 34.85 9.84 0.47
N GLN A 104 34.40 8.80 1.18
CA GLN A 104 35.09 8.28 2.35
C GLN A 104 36.32 7.45 2.00
N ARG A 105 36.27 6.68 0.90
CA ARG A 105 37.34 5.71 0.57
C ARG A 105 38.28 6.16 -0.53
N GLN A 106 37.90 7.11 -1.38
CA GLN A 106 38.70 7.74 -2.45
C GLN A 106 39.72 6.78 -3.11
N GLU A 107 41.00 6.81 -2.71
CA GLU A 107 42.08 5.99 -3.30
C GLU A 107 41.96 4.47 -3.03
N ARG A 108 41.23 4.07 -1.98
CA ARG A 108 40.97 2.66 -1.63
C ARG A 108 39.67 2.12 -2.21
N PHE A 109 38.86 2.96 -2.86
CA PHE A 109 37.54 2.58 -3.38
C PHE A 109 37.61 1.34 -4.29
N GLN A 110 38.58 1.29 -5.19
CA GLN A 110 38.76 0.15 -6.11
C GLN A 110 39.23 -1.12 -5.40
N LYS A 111 39.94 -1.02 -4.28
CA LYS A 111 40.41 -2.18 -3.50
C LYS A 111 39.32 -2.75 -2.60
N GLU A 112 38.33 -1.93 -2.25
CA GLU A 112 37.26 -2.27 -1.32
C GLU A 112 35.87 -2.25 -1.99
N LEU A 113 35.83 -2.41 -3.32
CA LEU A 113 34.60 -2.35 -4.13
C LEU A 113 33.52 -3.32 -3.63
N ASP A 114 33.92 -4.52 -3.19
CA ASP A 114 32.99 -5.52 -2.64
C ASP A 114 32.28 -5.00 -1.37
N PHE A 115 33.01 -4.30 -0.49
CA PHE A 115 32.43 -3.67 0.69
C PHE A 115 31.49 -2.51 0.32
N VAL A 116 31.86 -1.70 -0.67
CA VAL A 116 31.01 -0.61 -1.19
C VAL A 116 29.71 -1.17 -1.77
N VAL A 117 29.81 -2.19 -2.61
CA VAL A 117 28.64 -2.85 -3.21
C VAL A 117 27.76 -3.46 -2.13
N ALA A 118 28.35 -4.15 -1.15
CA ALA A 118 27.60 -4.70 -0.02
C ALA A 118 26.89 -3.59 0.79
N GLY A 119 27.54 -2.46 1.03
CA GLY A 119 26.95 -1.30 1.68
C GLY A 119 25.78 -0.71 0.91
N VAL A 120 25.93 -0.50 -0.41
CA VAL A 120 24.87 0.00 -1.28
C VAL A 120 23.69 -0.98 -1.35
N VAL A 121 23.94 -2.29 -1.50
CA VAL A 121 22.89 -3.32 -1.51
C VAL A 121 22.13 -3.34 -0.18
N THR A 122 22.84 -3.22 0.94
CA THR A 122 22.21 -3.19 2.27
C THR A 122 21.27 -1.99 2.41
N VAL A 123 21.69 -0.81 1.97
CA VAL A 123 20.87 0.41 2.00
C VAL A 123 19.67 0.29 1.06
N LEU A 124 19.86 -0.26 -0.14
CA LEU A 124 18.75 -0.48 -1.07
C LEU A 124 17.68 -1.42 -0.49
N LEU A 125 18.11 -2.53 0.14
CA LEU A 125 17.20 -3.45 0.81
C LEU A 125 16.49 -2.80 2.01
N ALA A 126 17.21 -2.02 2.81
CA ALA A 126 16.63 -1.29 3.94
C ALA A 126 15.59 -0.26 3.47
N ASN A 127 15.89 0.51 2.43
CA ASN A 127 14.96 1.49 1.86
C ASN A 127 13.73 0.80 1.27
N PHE A 128 13.91 -0.28 0.52
CA PHE A 128 12.79 -1.06 0.02
C PHE A 128 11.93 -1.59 1.16
N ALA A 129 12.54 -2.14 2.22
CA ALA A 129 11.82 -2.64 3.38
C ALA A 129 11.04 -1.53 4.12
N ALA A 130 11.60 -0.33 4.24
CA ALA A 130 10.93 0.82 4.87
C ALA A 130 9.74 1.32 4.05
N VAL A 131 9.87 1.39 2.72
CA VAL A 131 8.74 1.76 1.85
C VAL A 131 7.69 0.64 1.83
N TYR A 132 8.13 -0.62 1.82
CA TYR A 132 7.25 -1.77 1.86
C TYR A 132 6.45 -1.84 3.16
N SER A 133 7.06 -1.58 4.32
CA SER A 133 6.37 -1.61 5.62
C SER A 133 5.32 -0.52 5.75
N THR A 134 5.57 0.66 5.18
CA THR A 134 4.67 1.83 5.24
C THR A 134 3.52 1.79 4.24
N ALA A 135 3.59 0.94 3.21
CA ALA A 135 2.55 0.85 2.19
C ALA A 135 1.20 0.31 2.76
N PRO A 136 0.04 0.76 2.28
CA PRO A 136 -1.25 0.19 2.67
C PRO A 136 -1.46 -1.20 2.04
N THR A 137 -2.29 -2.05 2.67
CA THR A 137 -2.68 -3.37 2.12
C THR A 137 -4.15 -3.39 1.76
N LEU A 138 -4.50 -3.82 0.54
CA LEU A 138 -5.89 -3.88 0.07
C LEU A 138 -6.73 -4.88 0.86
N ILE A 139 -6.17 -6.07 1.00
CA ILE A 139 -6.73 -7.11 1.85
C ILE A 139 -5.92 -6.98 3.12
N PRO A 140 -6.39 -6.23 4.13
CA PRO A 140 -5.79 -6.35 5.44
C PRO A 140 -5.93 -7.83 5.78
N LYS A 141 -4.80 -8.54 5.78
CA LYS A 141 -4.69 -9.76 6.54
C LYS A 141 -4.85 -9.27 7.96
N VAL A 142 -6.11 -9.16 8.39
CA VAL A 142 -6.44 -9.20 9.80
C VAL A 142 -5.82 -10.51 10.21
N SER A 143 -4.61 -10.43 10.75
CA SER A 143 -4.14 -11.45 11.63
C SER A 143 -5.27 -11.53 12.64
N GLN A 144 -6.11 -12.56 12.52
CA GLN A 144 -6.82 -13.10 13.65
C GLN A 144 -5.76 -13.68 14.60
N SER A 145 -4.74 -12.89 14.96
CA SER A 145 -4.03 -13.05 16.21
C SER A 145 -5.07 -12.70 17.24
N THR A 146 -5.82 -13.74 17.63
CA THR A 146 -6.53 -13.89 18.88
C THR A 146 -7.12 -12.57 19.38
N ALA A 147 -8.41 -12.35 19.15
CA ALA A 147 -9.19 -11.37 19.89
C ALA A 147 -9.21 -11.75 21.39
N SER A 148 -8.04 -11.61 22.03
CA SER A 148 -7.86 -11.58 23.46
C SER A 148 -8.63 -10.38 23.97
N ALA A 149 -9.16 -10.46 25.19
CA ALA A 149 -9.95 -9.40 25.81
C ALA A 149 -9.32 -8.00 25.69
N ILE A 150 -7.98 -7.97 25.60
CA ILE A 150 -7.15 -6.79 25.39
C ILE A 150 -7.43 -6.12 24.03
N GLY A 151 -7.58 -6.87 22.93
CA GLY A 151 -7.87 -6.31 21.60
C GLY A 151 -9.27 -5.68 21.51
N LYS A 152 -10.26 -6.32 22.14
CA LYS A 152 -11.62 -5.76 22.27
C LYS A 152 -11.64 -4.49 23.14
N TRP A 153 -10.80 -4.44 24.16
CA TRP A 153 -10.63 -3.25 25.00
C TRP A 153 -9.98 -2.09 24.23
N PHE A 154 -8.91 -2.36 23.46
CA PHE A 154 -8.28 -1.34 22.60
C PHE A 154 -9.20 -0.83 21.48
N SER A 155 -10.09 -1.66 20.93
CA SER A 155 -11.10 -1.20 19.97
C SER A 155 -12.19 -0.31 20.59
N SER A 156 -12.39 -0.41 21.91
CA SER A 156 -13.29 0.45 22.66
C SER A 156 -12.63 1.75 23.15
N CYS A 157 -11.32 1.91 22.94
CA CYS A 157 -10.58 3.11 23.35
C CYS A 157 -10.61 4.18 22.24
N PRO A 158 -10.82 5.46 22.60
CA PRO A 158 -10.82 6.57 21.66
C PRO A 158 -9.45 6.71 20.97
N ASP A 159 -9.44 7.26 19.75
CA ASP A 159 -8.21 7.38 18.95
C ASP A 159 -7.23 8.41 19.53
N ASN A 160 -7.71 9.34 20.36
CA ASN A 160 -6.87 10.30 21.09
C ASN A 160 -7.29 10.38 22.57
N ALA A 161 -6.31 10.43 23.48
CA ALA A 161 -6.55 10.52 24.93
C ALA A 161 -7.27 11.82 25.35
N PHE A 162 -7.15 12.87 24.54
CA PHE A 162 -7.74 14.20 24.76
C PHE A 162 -8.89 14.53 23.81
N GLN A 163 -9.42 13.55 23.09
CA GLN A 163 -10.52 13.79 22.14
C GLN A 163 -11.71 14.44 22.87
N MET A 164 -12.08 15.64 22.43
CA MET A 164 -13.28 16.31 22.93
C MET A 164 -14.51 15.58 22.39
N VAL A 165 -15.43 15.24 23.28
CA VAL A 165 -16.62 14.43 22.96
C VAL A 165 -17.65 15.35 22.29
N LEU A 166 -18.13 14.96 21.11
CA LEU A 166 -19.24 15.65 20.44
C LEU A 166 -20.50 15.59 21.31
N LYS A 167 -21.29 16.68 21.33
CA LYS A 167 -22.54 16.76 22.10
C LYS A 167 -23.46 15.58 21.76
N GLY A 168 -23.76 14.75 22.77
CA GLY A 168 -24.67 13.60 22.64
C GLY A 168 -24.01 12.22 22.77
N GLN A 169 -22.67 12.14 22.85
CA GLN A 169 -21.97 10.88 23.12
C GLN A 169 -21.55 10.75 24.59
N THR A 170 -21.53 9.52 25.10
CA THR A 170 -21.06 9.24 26.46
C THR A 170 -19.54 9.46 26.52
N PRO A 171 -19.03 10.19 27.52
CA PRO A 171 -17.60 10.46 27.61
C PRO A 171 -16.82 9.17 27.85
N PRO A 172 -15.69 8.95 27.16
CA PRO A 172 -14.87 7.77 27.35
C PRO A 172 -14.26 7.78 28.75
N ALA A 173 -14.21 6.59 29.37
CA ALA A 173 -13.69 6.42 30.72
C ALA A 173 -12.19 6.80 30.79
N LEU A 174 -11.73 7.28 31.95
CA LEU A 174 -10.33 7.69 32.14
C LEU A 174 -9.35 6.56 31.81
N ALA A 175 -9.70 5.31 32.16
CA ALA A 175 -8.92 4.13 31.80
C ALA A 175 -8.80 3.93 30.27
N GLN A 176 -9.86 4.22 29.50
CA GLN A 176 -9.84 4.12 28.04
C GLN A 176 -8.99 5.24 27.41
N ARG A 177 -8.95 6.43 28.03
CA ARG A 177 -8.07 7.52 27.60
C ARG A 177 -6.58 7.21 27.84
N VAL A 178 -6.26 6.60 28.97
CA VAL A 178 -4.89 6.11 29.25
C VAL A 178 -4.53 4.97 28.29
N GLY A 179 -5.48 4.05 28.03
CA GLY A 179 -5.31 2.99 27.03
C GLY A 179 -5.01 3.50 25.62
N ALA A 180 -5.59 4.63 25.21
CA ALA A 180 -5.33 5.24 23.91
C ALA A 180 -3.84 5.60 23.70
N LEU A 181 -3.09 5.93 24.76
CA LEU A 181 -1.65 6.22 24.69
C LEU A 181 -0.82 5.00 24.29
N PHE A 182 -1.31 3.79 24.63
CA PHE A 182 -0.61 2.54 24.38
C PHE A 182 -1.12 1.80 23.13
N LYS A 183 -2.24 2.24 22.53
CA LYS A 183 -2.81 1.69 21.30
C LYS A 183 -1.84 1.69 20.09
N PRO A 184 -1.00 2.71 19.85
CA PRO A 184 -0.03 2.68 18.73
C PRO A 184 1.25 1.88 19.03
N MET A 185 1.53 1.55 20.30
CA MET A 185 2.79 0.91 20.70
C MET A 185 3.09 -0.45 20.03
N PRO A 186 2.11 -1.33 19.74
CA PRO A 186 2.38 -2.58 19.02
C PRO A 186 2.88 -2.36 17.58
N GLN A 187 2.60 -1.20 16.97
CA GLN A 187 3.08 -0.86 15.63
C GLN A 187 4.50 -0.25 15.63
N LEU A 188 5.05 0.05 16.81
CA LEU A 188 6.41 0.58 16.98
C LEU A 188 7.48 -0.51 17.23
N PHE A 189 7.06 -1.74 17.53
CA PHE A 189 7.96 -2.85 17.87
C PHE A 189 7.73 -4.12 17.04
N MET A 190 7.05 -3.99 15.90
CA MET A 190 6.88 -5.02 14.88
C MET A 190 7.37 -4.54 13.52
#